data_AF-A0A2X2WAI4-F1
#
_entry.id   AF-A0A2X2WAI4-F1
#
_cell.length_a   1.000
_cell.length_b   1.000
_cell.length_c   1.000
_cell.angle_alpha   90.00
_cell.angle_beta   90.00
_cell.angle_gamma   90.00
#
_symmetry.space_group_name_H-M   'P 1'
#
loop_
_entity.id
_entity.type
_entity.pdbx_description
1 polymer ?
#
loop_
_entity_poly.entity_id
_entity_poly.type
_entity_poly.pdbx_seq_one_letter_code
_entity_poly.pdbx_strand_id
1 'polypeptide(L)'
;MIEAGWGAPKYYLLSHIPGAGYIDTNEVESEPLWNKVSDAQLKAMLAKHGIRHDTTVILYGRDVYAAARVAQIMLYAGVKDVRLLDGGWQTWSDAGLPVERGMPADVKPEPDFGVAIPAQPQLMLDMEQARALLHRQDASLVSIRSWPEFIGTTSGYSYIKPKGEIAGARWGHAGSDSTHMEDFHNPDGTMRSAEDIAAMWKQWDILPDQHVAFYCGTGWRASETFMYARGDGAGKTSPCMTAVGTNGAAIRKIRCPPASAARTAVSSRNAPDGAALIRPTGKRRAILMPDGATLIRPTGRLFFQAG
;
A
#
# COMPACT_ATOMS: atom_id res chain seq x y z
N MET A 1 -5.95 18.48 -12.64
CA MET A 1 -4.98 17.68 -11.86
C MET A 1 -5.03 18.14 -10.42
N ILE A 2 -4.70 17.29 -9.46
CA ILE A 2 -4.74 17.64 -8.03
C ILE A 2 -3.52 17.03 -7.34
N GLU A 3 -2.80 17.83 -6.57
CA GLU A 3 -1.78 17.36 -5.62
C GLU A 3 -2.45 16.91 -4.32
N ALA A 4 -2.14 15.72 -3.85
CA ALA A 4 -2.54 15.23 -2.55
C ALA A 4 -1.34 15.24 -1.57
N GLY A 5 -1.55 15.79 -0.39
CA GLY A 5 -0.54 15.84 0.66
C GLY A 5 -1.15 15.87 2.06
N TRP A 6 -0.39 15.46 3.07
CA TRP A 6 -0.86 15.52 4.46
C TRP A 6 -0.72 16.94 5.02
N GLY A 7 -1.84 17.52 5.45
CA GLY A 7 -1.93 18.85 6.02
C GLY A 7 -2.04 19.97 4.98
N ALA A 8 -1.99 21.20 5.46
CA ALA A 8 -1.94 22.41 4.64
C ALA A 8 -0.77 22.38 3.63
N PRO A 9 -0.90 23.05 2.46
CA PRO A 9 0.10 23.01 1.41
C PRO A 9 1.46 23.53 1.89
N LYS A 10 2.52 22.75 1.64
CA LYS A 10 3.92 23.09 1.96
C LYS A 10 4.75 23.13 0.68
N TYR A 11 5.21 21.96 0.21
CA TYR A 11 5.99 21.85 -1.02
C TYR A 11 5.22 22.30 -2.26
N TYR A 12 3.90 22.09 -2.28
CA TYR A 12 3.02 22.64 -3.29
C TYR A 12 3.24 24.15 -3.49
N LEU A 13 3.34 24.94 -2.42
CA LEU A 13 3.52 26.40 -2.52
C LEU A 13 4.84 26.79 -3.19
N LEU A 14 5.87 25.95 -3.06
CA LEU A 14 7.20 26.19 -3.62
C LEU A 14 7.29 25.81 -5.10
N SER A 15 6.59 24.76 -5.50
CA SER A 15 6.55 24.24 -6.86
C SER A 15 5.46 23.17 -6.98
N HIS A 16 4.58 23.28 -7.96
CA HIS A 16 3.55 22.29 -8.28
C HIS A 16 3.29 22.21 -9.79
N ILE A 17 2.58 21.18 -10.23
CA ILE A 17 2.23 20.99 -11.64
C ILE A 17 1.28 22.12 -12.07
N PRO A 18 1.50 22.79 -13.22
CA PRO A 18 0.67 23.91 -13.66
C PRO A 18 -0.83 23.59 -13.67
N GLY A 19 -1.64 24.47 -13.09
CA GLY A 19 -3.08 24.30 -12.97
C GLY A 19 -3.54 23.19 -12.01
N ALA A 20 -2.65 22.61 -11.21
CA ALA A 20 -3.03 21.62 -10.20
C ALA A 20 -3.75 22.27 -9.02
N GLY A 21 -4.85 21.68 -8.56
CA GLY A 21 -5.42 21.96 -7.23
C GLY A 21 -4.61 21.28 -6.12
N TYR A 22 -5.03 21.45 -4.87
CA TYR A 22 -4.46 20.76 -3.71
C TYR A 22 -5.56 20.18 -2.81
N ILE A 23 -5.41 18.93 -2.40
CA ILE A 23 -6.26 18.27 -1.40
C ILE A 23 -5.39 17.89 -0.19
N ASP A 24 -5.80 18.33 1.00
CA ASP A 24 -5.29 17.78 2.25
C ASP A 24 -5.94 16.41 2.49
N THR A 25 -5.15 15.38 2.77
CA THR A 25 -5.68 14.04 3.07
C THR A 25 -6.62 14.02 4.28
N ASN A 26 -6.50 14.98 5.22
CA ASN A 26 -7.46 15.17 6.31
C ASN A 26 -8.88 15.55 5.85
N GLU A 27 -9.07 15.93 4.58
CA GLU A 27 -10.40 16.17 3.99
C GLU A 27 -11.12 14.86 3.63
N VAL A 28 -10.39 13.75 3.48
CA VAL A 28 -10.94 12.45 3.07
C VAL A 28 -10.89 11.39 4.15
N GLU A 29 -10.09 11.57 5.20
CA GLU A 29 -9.99 10.67 6.34
C GLU A 29 -9.84 11.42 7.65
N SER A 30 -10.19 10.77 8.77
CA SER A 30 -10.18 11.44 10.08
C SER A 30 -9.87 10.50 11.24
N GLU A 31 -9.46 11.10 12.34
CA GLU A 31 -9.50 10.49 13.67
C GLU A 31 -10.92 9.98 14.04
N PRO A 32 -11.02 9.01 14.97
CA PRO A 32 -9.94 8.41 15.76
C PRO A 32 -9.23 7.22 15.08
N LEU A 33 -9.67 6.82 13.88
CA LEU A 33 -9.21 5.57 13.26
C LEU A 33 -8.43 5.78 11.97
N TRP A 34 -8.40 7.01 11.44
CA TRP A 34 -7.86 7.31 10.11
C TRP A 34 -8.55 6.52 8.98
N ASN A 35 -9.84 6.22 9.20
CA ASN A 35 -10.73 5.74 8.15
C ASN A 35 -11.22 6.92 7.32
N LYS A 36 -11.80 6.64 6.14
CA LYS A 36 -12.47 7.68 5.36
C LYS A 36 -13.51 8.42 6.19
N VAL A 37 -13.72 9.69 5.87
CA VAL A 37 -14.83 10.48 6.42
C VAL A 37 -16.19 9.93 5.94
N SER A 38 -17.28 10.45 6.51
CA SER A 38 -18.64 10.06 6.11
C SER A 38 -18.92 10.42 4.64
N ASP A 39 -19.89 9.73 4.03
CA ASP A 39 -20.27 9.98 2.64
C ASP A 39 -20.79 11.41 2.40
N ALA A 40 -21.39 12.02 3.43
CA ALA A 40 -21.79 13.42 3.43
C ALA A 40 -20.59 14.38 3.40
N GLN A 41 -19.53 14.08 4.16
CA GLN A 41 -18.29 14.85 4.13
C GLN A 41 -17.54 14.66 2.80
N LEU A 42 -17.54 13.45 2.23
CA LEU A 42 -17.00 13.21 0.90
C LEU A 42 -17.75 14.01 -0.17
N LYS A 43 -19.09 14.06 -0.10
CA LYS A 43 -19.90 14.89 -1.00
C LYS A 43 -19.49 16.37 -0.91
N ALA A 44 -19.32 16.88 0.31
CA ALA A 44 -18.91 18.27 0.53
C ALA A 44 -17.48 18.55 0.01
N MET A 45 -16.54 17.62 0.23
CA MET A 45 -15.18 17.71 -0.29
C MET A 45 -15.19 17.72 -1.83
N LEU A 46 -15.86 16.76 -2.47
CA LEU A 46 -15.96 16.69 -3.94
C LEU A 46 -16.57 17.96 -4.53
N ALA A 47 -17.64 18.48 -3.91
CA ALA A 47 -18.26 19.73 -4.33
C ALA A 47 -17.32 20.94 -4.19
N LYS A 48 -16.62 21.06 -3.07
CA LYS A 48 -15.62 22.12 -2.82
C LYS A 48 -14.53 22.12 -3.90
N HIS A 49 -14.11 20.95 -4.34
CA HIS A 49 -13.07 20.78 -5.37
C HIS A 49 -13.61 20.73 -6.80
N GLY A 50 -14.91 21.01 -7.01
CA GLY A 50 -15.52 21.08 -8.34
C GLY A 50 -15.58 19.73 -9.07
N ILE A 51 -15.63 18.61 -8.33
CA ILE A 51 -15.55 17.26 -8.88
C ILE A 51 -16.95 16.63 -8.95
N ARG A 52 -17.35 16.25 -10.16
CA ARG A 52 -18.53 15.41 -10.44
C ARG A 52 -18.13 13.97 -10.67
N HIS A 53 -19.12 13.08 -10.67
CA HIS A 53 -18.90 11.66 -10.92
C HIS A 53 -18.32 11.36 -12.32
N ASP A 54 -18.50 12.26 -13.29
CA ASP A 54 -18.01 12.20 -14.67
C ASP A 54 -16.78 13.07 -14.93
N THR A 55 -16.23 13.72 -13.89
CA THR A 55 -14.95 14.45 -13.98
C THR A 55 -13.79 13.47 -14.02
N THR A 56 -12.88 13.61 -14.98
CA THR A 56 -11.58 12.94 -14.93
C THR A 56 -10.69 13.61 -13.90
N VAL A 57 -10.29 12.85 -12.87
CA VAL A 57 -9.39 13.33 -11.82
C VAL A 57 -8.05 12.63 -11.95
N ILE A 58 -7.00 13.42 -12.18
CA ILE A 58 -5.61 12.96 -12.19
C ILE A 58 -4.96 13.47 -10.90
N LEU A 59 -4.57 12.53 -10.04
CA LEU A 59 -3.95 12.78 -8.74
C LEU A 59 -2.45 12.52 -8.81
N TYR A 60 -1.68 13.32 -8.08
CA TYR A 60 -0.27 13.07 -7.81
C TYR A 60 0.05 13.52 -6.39
N GLY A 61 1.17 13.08 -5.84
CA GLY A 61 1.63 13.48 -4.52
C GLY A 61 3.15 13.58 -4.50
N ARG A 62 3.69 14.13 -3.41
CA ARG A 62 5.13 13.95 -3.11
C ARG A 62 5.43 12.48 -2.81
N ASP A 63 4.46 11.79 -2.23
CA ASP A 63 4.44 10.35 -2.10
C ASP A 63 3.22 9.78 -2.86
N VAL A 64 3.42 8.71 -3.64
CA VAL A 64 2.37 8.11 -4.47
C VAL A 64 1.19 7.60 -3.63
N TYR A 65 1.45 7.02 -2.45
CA TYR A 65 0.40 6.50 -1.56
C TYR A 65 -0.61 7.54 -1.06
N ALA A 66 -0.27 8.84 -1.05
CA ALA A 66 -1.15 9.92 -0.60
C ALA A 66 -2.18 10.21 -1.68
N ALA A 67 -1.70 10.31 -2.92
CA ALA A 67 -2.53 10.41 -4.11
C ALA A 67 -3.41 9.16 -4.29
N ALA A 68 -2.85 7.98 -4.08
CA ALA A 68 -3.58 6.72 -4.17
C ALA A 68 -4.68 6.61 -3.11
N ARG A 69 -4.43 7.07 -1.87
CA ARG A 69 -5.43 7.12 -0.80
C ARG A 69 -6.64 7.98 -1.18
N VAL A 70 -6.39 9.19 -1.68
CA VAL A 70 -7.46 10.07 -2.18
C VAL A 70 -8.16 9.43 -3.38
N ALA A 71 -7.41 8.82 -4.31
CA ALA A 71 -7.95 8.20 -5.52
C ALA A 71 -8.92 7.06 -5.21
N GLN A 72 -8.53 6.15 -4.31
CA GLN A 72 -9.34 5.00 -3.91
C GLN A 72 -10.65 5.45 -3.23
N ILE A 73 -10.59 6.49 -2.39
CA ILE A 73 -11.78 7.08 -1.76
C ILE A 73 -12.69 7.78 -2.79
N MET A 74 -12.13 8.45 -3.80
CA MET A 74 -12.92 9.05 -4.89
C MET A 74 -13.60 7.98 -5.76
N LEU A 75 -12.90 6.87 -6.04
CA LEU A 75 -13.48 5.72 -6.75
C LEU A 75 -14.63 5.10 -5.95
N TYR A 76 -14.45 4.88 -4.64
CA TYR A 76 -15.50 4.44 -3.73
C TYR A 76 -16.71 5.38 -3.77
N ALA A 77 -16.48 6.70 -3.73
CA ALA A 77 -17.54 7.69 -3.77
C ALA A 77 -18.32 7.65 -5.10
N GLY A 78 -17.63 7.40 -6.22
CA GLY A 78 -18.25 7.21 -7.53
C GLY A 78 -17.67 8.02 -8.67
N VAL A 79 -16.49 8.64 -8.50
CA VAL A 79 -15.78 9.27 -9.62
C VAL A 79 -15.33 8.18 -10.59
N LYS A 80 -15.79 8.25 -11.84
CA LYS A 80 -15.61 7.17 -12.82
C LYS A 80 -14.17 7.06 -13.33
N ASP A 81 -13.53 8.18 -13.61
CA ASP A 81 -12.19 8.24 -14.19
C ASP A 81 -11.21 8.89 -13.21
N VAL A 82 -10.55 8.06 -12.41
CA VAL A 82 -9.50 8.48 -11.47
C VAL A 82 -8.18 7.82 -11.86
N ARG A 83 -7.14 8.63 -12.00
CA ARG A 83 -5.80 8.24 -12.45
C ARG A 83 -4.73 8.77 -11.51
N LEU A 84 -3.57 8.11 -11.50
CA LEU A 84 -2.37 8.59 -10.83
C LEU A 84 -1.33 9.02 -11.86
N LEU A 85 -0.56 10.06 -11.53
CA LEU A 85 0.72 10.31 -12.17
C LEU A 85 1.73 9.28 -11.63
N ASP A 86 2.21 8.40 -12.50
CA ASP A 86 3.17 7.37 -12.12
C ASP A 86 4.49 7.99 -11.62
N GLY A 87 5.00 7.48 -10.50
CA GLY A 87 6.11 8.06 -9.73
C GLY A 87 5.84 9.45 -9.11
N GLY A 88 4.61 9.97 -9.22
CA GLY A 88 4.18 11.18 -8.53
C GLY A 88 4.90 12.45 -8.97
N TRP A 89 5.18 13.35 -8.02
CA TRP A 89 5.84 14.62 -8.30
C TRP A 89 7.26 14.48 -8.87
N GLN A 90 7.99 13.48 -8.41
CA GLN A 90 9.42 13.35 -8.70
C GLN A 90 9.64 13.16 -10.21
N THR A 91 8.79 12.37 -10.88
CA THR A 91 8.86 12.14 -12.32
C THR A 91 8.60 13.42 -13.14
N TRP A 92 7.68 14.28 -12.70
CA TRP A 92 7.45 15.59 -13.33
C TRP A 92 8.67 16.51 -13.17
N SER A 93 9.24 16.54 -11.98
CA SER A 93 10.42 17.34 -11.65
C SER A 93 11.64 16.88 -12.45
N ASP A 94 11.90 15.58 -12.53
CA ASP A 94 13.05 15.00 -13.22
C ASP A 94 12.94 15.14 -14.74
N ALA A 95 11.72 15.19 -15.28
CA ALA A 95 11.47 15.50 -16.67
C ALA A 95 11.75 16.99 -17.02
N GLY A 96 12.03 17.85 -16.05
CA GLY A 96 12.32 19.27 -16.27
C GLY A 96 11.13 20.05 -16.83
N LEU A 97 9.91 19.60 -16.55
CA LEU A 97 8.68 20.22 -17.06
C LEU A 97 8.35 21.53 -16.31
N PRO A 98 7.55 22.44 -16.91
CA PRO A 98 7.15 23.68 -16.26
C PRO A 98 6.43 23.47 -14.92
N VAL A 99 6.55 24.45 -14.03
CA VAL A 99 5.97 24.42 -12.68
C VAL A 99 5.35 25.77 -12.31
N GLU A 100 4.34 25.74 -11.44
CA GLU A 100 3.71 26.93 -10.82
C GLU A 100 4.02 27.00 -9.31
N ARG A 101 3.72 28.16 -8.70
CA ARG A 101 4.04 28.46 -7.29
C ARG A 101 2.89 29.23 -6.64
N GLY A 102 2.81 29.16 -5.32
CA GLY A 102 1.80 29.88 -4.53
C GLY A 102 0.59 29.03 -4.15
N MET A 103 -0.47 29.71 -3.69
CA MET A 103 -1.69 29.07 -3.21
C MET A 103 -2.47 28.41 -4.37
N PRO A 104 -3.26 27.35 -4.08
CA PRO A 104 -4.14 26.76 -5.08
C PRO A 104 -5.10 27.81 -5.65
N ALA A 105 -5.32 27.76 -6.96
CA ALA A 105 -6.29 28.62 -7.62
C ALA A 105 -7.72 28.34 -7.11
N ASP A 106 -8.56 29.37 -7.15
CA ASP A 106 -9.97 29.23 -6.81
C ASP A 106 -10.65 28.25 -7.78
N VAL A 107 -11.26 27.21 -7.23
CA VAL A 107 -12.04 26.23 -7.98
C VAL A 107 -13.52 26.60 -7.87
N LYS A 108 -14.24 26.59 -9.00
CA LYS A 108 -15.69 26.74 -8.99
C LYS A 108 -16.31 25.52 -8.30
N PRO A 109 -17.02 25.67 -7.17
CA PRO A 109 -17.65 24.54 -6.51
C PRO A 109 -18.73 23.92 -7.38
N GLU A 110 -18.92 22.61 -7.26
CA GLU A 110 -19.91 21.85 -8.00
C GLU A 110 -20.81 21.05 -7.05
N PRO A 111 -21.96 21.61 -6.63
CA PRO A 111 -22.80 21.03 -5.58
C PRO A 111 -23.51 19.74 -6.01
N ASP A 112 -23.69 19.51 -7.31
CA ASP A 112 -24.32 18.29 -7.83
C ASP A 112 -23.29 17.28 -8.35
N PHE A 113 -23.01 16.27 -7.53
CA PHE A 113 -22.13 15.16 -7.91
C PHE A 113 -22.68 14.34 -9.10
N GLY A 114 -24.01 14.30 -9.28
CA GLY A 114 -24.70 13.60 -10.36
C GLY A 114 -25.03 12.12 -10.11
N VAL A 115 -24.54 11.50 -9.01
CA VAL A 115 -24.94 10.14 -8.57
C VAL A 115 -24.99 10.07 -7.03
N ALA A 116 -25.56 9.00 -6.48
CA ALA A 116 -25.52 8.73 -5.05
C ALA A 116 -24.10 8.35 -4.60
N ILE A 117 -23.71 8.81 -3.41
CA ILE A 117 -22.44 8.45 -2.77
C ILE A 117 -22.77 7.51 -1.59
N PRO A 118 -22.10 6.33 -1.49
CA PRO A 118 -21.09 5.81 -2.41
C PRO A 118 -21.72 5.09 -3.61
N ALA A 119 -21.18 5.31 -4.82
CA ALA A 119 -21.58 4.55 -6.00
C ALA A 119 -20.85 3.20 -6.13
N GLN A 120 -19.69 3.03 -5.46
CA GLN A 120 -18.87 1.81 -5.50
C GLN A 120 -18.53 1.32 -4.08
N PRO A 121 -19.54 1.02 -3.23
CA PRO A 121 -19.31 0.67 -1.83
C PRO A 121 -18.43 -0.57 -1.65
N GLN A 122 -18.44 -1.48 -2.61
CA GLN A 122 -17.65 -2.71 -2.59
C GLN A 122 -16.14 -2.44 -2.65
N LEU A 123 -15.66 -1.25 -3.02
CA LEU A 123 -14.21 -0.94 -3.06
C LEU A 123 -13.60 -0.70 -1.67
N MET A 124 -14.41 -0.62 -0.61
CA MET A 124 -13.95 -0.50 0.77
C MET A 124 -14.65 -1.50 1.66
N LEU A 125 -13.87 -2.33 2.34
CA LEU A 125 -14.42 -3.31 3.28
C LEU A 125 -14.32 -2.83 4.71
N ASP A 126 -15.36 -3.13 5.47
CA ASP A 126 -15.32 -3.08 6.92
C ASP A 126 -14.58 -4.28 7.52
N MET A 127 -14.47 -4.29 8.85
CA MET A 127 -13.76 -5.34 9.58
C MET A 127 -14.43 -6.71 9.49
N GLU A 128 -15.76 -6.79 9.39
CA GLU A 128 -16.48 -8.06 9.32
C GLU A 128 -16.32 -8.67 7.93
N GLN A 129 -16.45 -7.85 6.89
CA GLN A 129 -16.20 -8.21 5.51
C GLN A 129 -14.75 -8.67 5.30
N ALA A 130 -13.77 -7.92 5.84
CA ALA A 130 -12.36 -8.31 5.78
C ALA A 130 -12.09 -9.64 6.49
N ARG A 131 -12.70 -9.87 7.65
CA ARG A 131 -12.59 -11.14 8.40
C ARG A 131 -13.14 -12.32 7.59
N ALA A 132 -14.21 -12.11 6.82
CA ALA A 132 -14.81 -13.14 5.99
C ALA A 132 -13.93 -13.61 4.80
N LEU A 133 -12.80 -12.94 4.54
CA LEU A 133 -11.82 -13.36 3.53
C LEU A 133 -10.75 -14.29 4.09
N LEU A 134 -10.61 -14.39 5.42
CA LEU A 134 -9.57 -15.18 6.05
C LEU A 134 -9.83 -16.68 5.86
N HIS A 135 -8.74 -17.45 5.74
CA HIS A 135 -8.75 -18.92 5.61
C HIS A 135 -9.48 -19.45 4.36
N ARG A 136 -9.60 -18.63 3.31
CA ARG A 136 -10.19 -18.98 2.02
C ARG A 136 -9.13 -19.19 0.94
N GLN A 137 -9.47 -20.02 -0.03
CA GLN A 137 -8.65 -20.25 -1.24
C GLN A 137 -9.06 -19.30 -2.38
N ASP A 138 -10.33 -18.90 -2.41
CA ASP A 138 -10.93 -17.98 -3.39
C ASP A 138 -10.90 -16.50 -2.93
N ALA A 139 -10.25 -16.20 -1.80
CA ALA A 139 -10.12 -14.85 -1.27
C ALA A 139 -8.79 -14.67 -0.52
N SER A 140 -8.31 -13.43 -0.48
CA SER A 140 -7.08 -12.99 0.18
C SER A 140 -7.32 -11.68 0.94
N LEU A 141 -7.04 -11.68 2.25
CA LEU A 141 -6.76 -10.45 2.98
C LEU A 141 -5.24 -10.23 2.99
N VAL A 142 -4.78 -9.15 2.37
CA VAL A 142 -3.38 -8.92 2.01
C VAL A 142 -2.78 -7.79 2.83
N SER A 143 -1.75 -8.11 3.61
CA SER A 143 -0.99 -7.15 4.41
C SER A 143 0.08 -6.46 3.56
N ILE A 144 -0.12 -5.17 3.29
CA ILE A 144 0.84 -4.28 2.66
C ILE A 144 1.58 -3.50 3.75
N ARG A 145 2.34 -4.26 4.53
CA ARG A 145 3.13 -3.78 5.67
C ARG A 145 4.57 -4.25 5.53
N SER A 146 5.52 -3.55 6.14
CA SER A 146 6.92 -3.98 6.12
C SER A 146 7.08 -5.36 6.79
N TRP A 147 8.12 -6.10 6.45
CA TRP A 147 8.38 -7.40 7.10
C TRP A 147 8.46 -7.32 8.64
N PRO A 148 9.16 -6.32 9.24
CA PRO A 148 9.17 -6.13 10.69
C PRO A 148 7.80 -5.86 11.32
N GLU A 149 6.88 -5.24 10.58
CA GLU A 149 5.49 -5.05 10.99
C GLU A 149 4.70 -6.38 10.95
N PHE A 150 4.85 -7.13 9.86
CA PHE A 150 4.17 -8.40 9.62
C PHE A 150 4.53 -9.47 10.66
N ILE A 151 5.81 -9.60 11.02
CA ILE A 151 6.26 -10.55 12.04
C ILE A 151 6.10 -10.04 13.49
N GLY A 152 5.64 -8.80 13.67
CA GLY A 152 5.37 -8.21 14.98
C GLY A 152 6.58 -7.69 15.75
N THR A 153 7.72 -7.44 15.08
CA THR A 153 8.88 -6.76 15.68
C THR A 153 8.55 -5.31 16.04
N THR A 154 7.80 -4.62 15.17
CA THR A 154 7.33 -3.25 15.37
C THR A 154 5.84 -3.13 15.02
N SER A 155 5.17 -2.10 15.53
CA SER A 155 3.84 -1.74 15.05
C SER A 155 3.91 -0.97 13.73
N GLY A 156 5.04 -0.29 13.48
CA GLY A 156 5.25 0.64 12.38
C GLY A 156 4.84 2.08 12.70
N TYR A 157 4.13 2.33 13.80
CA TYR A 157 3.50 3.62 14.06
C TYR A 157 3.62 4.02 15.54
N SER A 158 3.94 5.29 15.79
CA SER A 158 4.03 5.86 17.15
C SER A 158 2.69 5.82 17.89
N TYR A 159 1.58 5.91 17.16
CA TYR A 159 0.22 5.94 17.69
C TYR A 159 -0.48 4.56 17.73
N ILE A 160 0.13 3.50 17.17
CA ILE A 160 -0.38 2.13 17.25
C ILE A 160 0.50 1.33 18.22
N LYS A 161 -0.01 1.03 19.41
CA LYS A 161 0.72 0.26 20.43
C LYS A 161 0.82 -1.25 20.14
N PRO A 162 -0.26 -1.92 19.68
CA PRO A 162 -0.18 -3.36 19.41
C PRO A 162 0.81 -3.69 18.29
N LYS A 163 1.55 -4.79 18.48
CA LYS A 163 2.42 -5.38 17.46
C LYS A 163 1.86 -6.73 17.03
N GLY A 164 2.21 -7.16 15.82
CA GLY A 164 1.77 -8.41 15.21
C GLY A 164 0.90 -8.15 13.99
N GLU A 165 0.20 -9.20 13.59
CA GLU A 165 -0.56 -9.23 12.35
C GLU A 165 -1.92 -9.90 12.52
N ILE A 166 -2.84 -9.61 11.60
CA ILE A 166 -4.09 -10.33 11.45
C ILE A 166 -3.79 -11.78 11.08
N ALA A 167 -4.15 -12.71 11.97
CA ALA A 167 -3.93 -14.13 11.73
C ALA A 167 -4.69 -14.60 10.48
N GLY A 168 -3.98 -15.25 9.55
CA GLY A 168 -4.53 -15.72 8.28
C GLY A 168 -4.41 -14.72 7.12
N ALA A 169 -3.93 -13.49 7.37
CA ALA A 169 -3.57 -12.59 6.29
C ALA A 169 -2.30 -13.07 5.55
N ARG A 170 -2.25 -12.81 4.24
CA ARG A 170 -1.10 -13.09 3.38
C ARG A 170 -0.23 -11.84 3.27
N TRP A 171 1.10 -11.97 3.32
CA TRP A 171 1.98 -10.82 3.16
C TRP A 171 2.06 -10.43 1.68
N GLY A 172 1.70 -9.19 1.36
CA GLY A 172 1.70 -8.68 -0.01
C GLY A 172 2.93 -7.86 -0.36
N HIS A 173 3.99 -7.90 0.47
CA HIS A 173 5.14 -7.00 0.41
C HIS A 173 4.78 -5.53 0.67
N ALA A 174 5.79 -4.66 0.78
CA ALA A 174 5.61 -3.21 0.91
C ALA A 174 6.96 -2.52 0.67
N GLY A 175 7.75 -2.42 1.73
CA GLY A 175 8.97 -1.66 1.76
C GLY A 175 9.71 -1.85 3.09
N SER A 176 10.75 -1.04 3.27
CA SER A 176 11.66 -1.13 4.41
C SER A 176 10.99 -0.82 5.75
N ASP A 177 10.01 0.08 5.78
CA ASP A 177 9.28 0.48 6.98
C ASP A 177 7.80 0.85 6.70
N SER A 178 7.17 1.60 7.62
CA SER A 178 5.75 1.98 7.51
C SER A 178 5.45 3.10 6.51
N THR A 179 6.48 3.74 5.98
CA THR A 179 6.43 4.93 5.13
C THR A 179 7.08 4.76 3.76
N HIS A 180 7.62 3.59 3.45
CA HIS A 180 8.23 3.28 2.15
C HIS A 180 7.55 2.08 1.46
N MET A 181 7.70 2.01 0.13
CA MET A 181 7.02 1.08 -0.78
C MET A 181 7.98 0.52 -1.85
N GLU A 182 9.26 0.35 -1.53
CA GLU A 182 10.33 -0.01 -2.47
C GLU A 182 10.08 -1.33 -3.21
N ASP A 183 9.33 -2.27 -2.61
CA ASP A 183 9.01 -3.54 -3.27
C ASP A 183 8.10 -3.33 -4.51
N PHE A 184 7.46 -2.16 -4.63
CA PHE A 184 6.55 -1.77 -5.70
C PHE A 184 7.08 -0.65 -6.60
N HIS A 185 8.27 -0.10 -6.31
CA HIS A 185 8.83 1.03 -7.06
C HIS A 185 10.08 0.65 -7.86
N ASN A 186 10.17 1.17 -9.08
CA ASN A 186 11.40 1.25 -9.84
C ASN A 186 12.34 2.30 -9.20
N PRO A 187 13.63 2.36 -9.60
CA PRO A 187 14.57 3.36 -9.07
C PRO A 187 14.15 4.83 -9.28
N ASP A 188 13.28 5.11 -10.25
CA ASP A 188 12.72 6.45 -10.52
C ASP A 188 11.39 6.72 -9.80
N GLY A 189 10.94 5.78 -8.95
CA GLY A 189 9.69 5.87 -8.19
C GLY A 189 8.44 5.41 -8.95
N THR A 190 8.54 5.07 -10.24
CA THR A 190 7.41 4.52 -11.00
C THR A 190 7.03 3.11 -10.55
N MET A 191 5.81 2.67 -10.89
CA MET A 191 5.36 1.32 -10.58
C MET A 191 6.27 0.25 -11.21
N ARG A 192 6.67 -0.74 -10.41
CA ARG A 192 7.33 -1.95 -10.93
C ARG A 192 6.44 -2.67 -11.94
N SER A 193 7.04 -3.53 -12.75
CA SER A 193 6.29 -4.28 -13.75
C SER A 193 5.16 -5.11 -13.11
N ALA A 194 4.02 -5.15 -13.79
CA ALA A 194 2.88 -5.97 -13.40
C ALA A 194 3.27 -7.44 -13.20
N GLU A 195 4.18 -7.95 -14.02
CA GLU A 195 4.67 -9.32 -13.96
C GLU A 195 5.45 -9.58 -12.66
N ASP A 196 6.34 -8.68 -12.27
CA ASP A 196 7.09 -8.78 -11.02
C ASP A 196 6.16 -8.73 -9.80
N ILE A 197 5.20 -7.81 -9.80
CA ILE A 197 4.21 -7.67 -8.72
C ILE A 197 3.36 -8.94 -8.62
N ALA A 198 2.87 -9.45 -9.75
CA ALA A 198 2.09 -10.68 -9.78
C ALA A 198 2.89 -11.91 -9.34
N ALA A 199 4.15 -12.02 -9.76
CA ALA A 199 5.05 -13.11 -9.36
C ALA A 199 5.35 -13.08 -7.86
N MET A 200 5.54 -11.88 -7.29
CA MET A 200 5.73 -11.65 -5.86
C MET A 200 4.49 -12.04 -5.05
N TRP A 201 3.31 -11.59 -5.46
CA TRP A 201 2.04 -11.94 -4.82
C TRP A 201 1.71 -13.43 -4.90
N LYS A 202 2.02 -14.08 -6.03
CA LYS A 202 1.83 -15.52 -6.22
C LYS A 202 2.60 -16.36 -5.21
N GLN A 203 3.80 -15.93 -4.78
CA GLN A 203 4.58 -16.64 -3.75
C GLN A 203 3.86 -16.71 -2.40
N TRP A 204 2.92 -15.80 -2.17
CA TRP A 204 2.09 -15.71 -0.97
C TRP A 204 0.65 -16.17 -1.20
N ASP A 205 0.38 -16.86 -2.31
CA ASP A 205 -0.95 -17.37 -2.67
C ASP A 205 -2.01 -16.25 -2.83
N ILE A 206 -1.55 -15.10 -3.33
CA ILE A 206 -2.38 -13.95 -3.73
C ILE A 206 -2.48 -13.99 -5.25
N LEU A 207 -3.69 -14.28 -5.76
CA LEU A 207 -3.93 -14.57 -7.18
C LEU A 207 -5.02 -13.65 -7.76
N PRO A 208 -4.96 -13.34 -9.07
CA PRO A 208 -5.89 -12.39 -9.69
C PRO A 208 -7.35 -12.87 -9.77
N ASP A 209 -7.61 -14.18 -9.65
CA ASP A 209 -8.95 -14.79 -9.64
C ASP A 209 -9.61 -14.83 -8.25
N GLN A 210 -8.90 -14.40 -7.20
CA GLN A 210 -9.41 -14.29 -5.85
C GLN A 210 -10.17 -12.98 -5.60
N HIS A 211 -11.01 -12.96 -4.56
CA HIS A 211 -11.42 -11.73 -3.90
C HIS A 211 -10.26 -11.20 -3.05
N VAL A 212 -9.59 -10.14 -3.50
CA VAL A 212 -8.41 -9.58 -2.84
C VAL A 212 -8.73 -8.28 -2.10
N ALA A 213 -8.44 -8.21 -0.81
CA ALA A 213 -8.54 -6.99 -0.03
C ALA A 213 -7.17 -6.59 0.52
N PHE A 214 -6.68 -5.41 0.16
CA PHE A 214 -5.43 -4.86 0.66
C PHE A 214 -5.66 -4.10 1.97
N TYR A 215 -4.72 -4.20 2.89
CA TYR A 215 -4.72 -3.38 4.10
C TYR A 215 -3.30 -3.07 4.58
N CYS A 216 -3.17 -2.05 5.42
CA CYS A 216 -1.93 -1.78 6.14
C CYS A 216 -2.23 -1.23 7.54
N GLY A 217 -1.46 -0.27 8.06
CA GLY A 217 -1.77 0.37 9.33
C GLY A 217 -3.10 1.13 9.30
N THR A 218 -3.27 2.02 8.32
CA THR A 218 -4.43 2.93 8.19
C THR A 218 -4.96 3.08 6.74
N GLY A 219 -4.40 2.34 5.79
CA GLY A 219 -4.93 2.21 4.43
C GLY A 219 -4.15 2.93 3.31
N TRP A 220 -3.12 3.72 3.61
CA TRP A 220 -2.36 4.48 2.59
C TRP A 220 -1.62 3.56 1.60
N ARG A 221 -0.68 2.75 2.09
CA ARG A 221 0.06 1.74 1.31
C ARG A 221 -0.87 0.73 0.59
N ALA A 222 -1.98 0.38 1.24
CA ALA A 222 -3.00 -0.48 0.65
C ALA A 222 -3.74 0.18 -0.53
N SER A 223 -3.95 1.50 -0.48
CA SER A 223 -4.59 2.23 -1.57
C SER A 223 -3.68 2.32 -2.79
N GLU A 224 -2.37 2.41 -2.58
CA GLU A 224 -1.37 2.37 -3.67
C GLU A 224 -1.39 1.04 -4.43
N THR A 225 -1.26 -0.07 -3.70
CA THR A 225 -1.33 -1.42 -4.31
C THR A 225 -2.70 -1.73 -4.93
N PHE A 226 -3.79 -1.19 -4.37
CA PHE A 226 -5.10 -1.22 -5.01
C PHE A 226 -5.09 -0.53 -6.38
N MET A 227 -4.45 0.63 -6.50
CA MET A 227 -4.37 1.34 -7.79
C MET A 227 -3.51 0.60 -8.81
N TYR A 228 -2.43 -0.05 -8.38
CA TYR A 228 -1.60 -0.92 -9.24
C TYR A 228 -2.36 -2.15 -9.73
N ALA A 229 -3.01 -2.87 -8.81
CA ALA A 229 -3.82 -4.03 -9.16
C ALA A 229 -4.98 -3.69 -10.12
N ARG A 230 -5.53 -2.46 -10.01
CA ARG A 230 -6.54 -1.93 -10.93
C ARG A 230 -5.96 -1.54 -12.30
N GLY A 231 -4.74 -1.03 -12.36
CA GLY A 231 -4.07 -0.54 -13.57
C GLY A 231 -3.58 -1.64 -14.51
N ASP A 232 -3.13 -2.78 -13.95
CA ASP A 232 -2.44 -3.85 -14.69
C ASP A 232 -3.33 -4.76 -15.56
N GLY A 233 -4.62 -4.45 -15.67
CA GLY A 233 -5.47 -4.98 -16.74
C GLY A 233 -6.79 -5.59 -16.29
N ALA A 234 -7.82 -4.77 -16.04
CA ALA A 234 -9.18 -5.26 -15.80
C ALA A 234 -10.12 -5.02 -16.99
N GLY A 235 -9.76 -5.59 -18.15
CA GLY A 235 -10.75 -6.10 -19.08
C GLY A 235 -11.37 -7.42 -18.60
N LYS A 236 -10.70 -8.16 -17.69
CA LYS A 236 -11.15 -9.48 -17.18
C LYS A 236 -10.66 -9.87 -15.77
N THR A 237 -10.27 -8.95 -14.88
CA THR A 237 -9.79 -9.30 -13.53
C THR A 237 -10.56 -8.57 -12.42
N SER A 238 -11.50 -9.32 -11.84
CA SER A 238 -12.04 -9.28 -10.48
C SER A 238 -12.75 -8.01 -9.95
N PRO A 239 -14.10 -8.01 -9.81
CA PRO A 239 -14.89 -6.94 -9.18
C PRO A 239 -14.71 -6.83 -7.65
N CYS A 240 -13.60 -7.36 -7.12
CA CYS A 240 -13.42 -7.70 -5.72
C CYS A 240 -12.05 -7.27 -5.20
N MET A 241 -11.52 -6.14 -5.68
CA MET A 241 -10.32 -5.51 -5.12
C MET A 241 -10.74 -4.36 -4.21
N THR A 242 -10.29 -4.38 -2.96
CA THR A 242 -10.80 -3.47 -1.93
C THR A 242 -9.69 -3.01 -0.99
N ALA A 243 -9.81 -1.82 -0.40
CA ALA A 243 -8.95 -1.43 0.72
C ALA A 243 -9.74 -1.55 2.03
N VAL A 244 -9.13 -2.18 3.05
CA VAL A 244 -9.75 -2.27 4.37
C VAL A 244 -9.43 -1.01 5.16
N GLY A 245 -10.46 -0.38 5.73
CA GLY A 245 -10.28 0.64 6.78
C GLY A 245 -9.76 -0.03 8.04
N THR A 246 -8.43 -0.14 8.20
CA THR A 246 -7.87 -0.86 9.33
C THR A 246 -7.78 -0.01 10.57
N ASN A 247 -8.39 -0.54 11.64
CA ASN A 247 -8.17 -0.08 12.99
C ASN A 247 -6.87 -0.71 13.53
N GLY A 248 -6.05 0.05 14.26
CA GLY A 248 -5.03 -0.54 15.17
C GLY A 248 -5.63 -1.50 16.21
N ALA A 249 -6.96 -1.48 16.41
CA ALA A 249 -7.71 -2.42 17.24
C ALA A 249 -7.95 -3.81 16.57
N ALA A 250 -7.79 -3.94 15.26
CA ALA A 250 -7.99 -5.21 14.53
C ALA A 250 -7.01 -6.29 14.98
N ILE A 251 -5.77 -5.91 15.32
CA ILE A 251 -4.71 -6.81 15.83
C ILE A 251 -5.14 -7.52 17.14
N ARG A 252 -6.06 -6.93 17.92
CA ARG A 252 -6.59 -7.56 19.15
C ARG A 252 -7.89 -8.33 18.97
N LYS A 253 -8.79 -7.89 18.09
CA LYS A 253 -10.14 -8.48 17.94
C LYS A 253 -10.23 -9.60 16.90
N ILE A 254 -9.19 -9.82 16.10
CA ILE A 254 -9.07 -10.98 15.20
C ILE A 254 -8.08 -12.00 15.80
N ARG A 255 -8.23 -12.29 17.10
CA ARG A 255 -7.67 -13.51 17.69
C ARG A 255 -8.76 -14.57 17.67
N CYS A 256 -8.47 -15.74 17.10
CA CYS A 256 -9.22 -16.95 17.44
C CYS A 256 -9.19 -17.15 18.96
N PRO A 257 -10.26 -17.69 19.58
CA PRO A 257 -10.17 -18.12 20.97
C PRO A 257 -9.00 -19.10 21.12
N PRO A 258 -8.30 -19.10 22.26
CA PRO A 258 -7.28 -20.11 22.52
C PRO A 258 -7.93 -21.49 22.38
N ALA A 259 -7.22 -22.43 21.76
CA ALA A 259 -7.68 -23.80 21.62
C ALA A 259 -8.02 -24.37 23.00
N SER A 260 -9.31 -24.42 23.35
CA SER A 260 -9.79 -25.08 24.54
C SER A 260 -9.72 -26.59 24.31
N ALA A 261 -8.74 -27.21 24.94
CA ALA A 261 -8.68 -28.60 25.37
C ALA A 261 -9.70 -29.57 24.72
N ALA A 262 -9.37 -30.09 23.54
CA ALA A 262 -9.83 -31.41 23.14
C ALA A 262 -8.72 -32.42 23.48
N ARG A 263 -8.77 -32.97 24.70
CA ARG A 263 -8.17 -34.27 24.97
C ARG A 263 -8.96 -35.29 24.16
N THR A 264 -8.36 -35.81 23.10
CA THR A 264 -8.74 -37.13 22.58
C THR A 264 -7.46 -37.91 22.38
N ALA A 265 -7.40 -39.03 23.09
CA ALA A 265 -6.29 -39.96 23.09
C ALA A 265 -6.09 -40.53 21.68
N VAL A 266 -4.88 -40.40 21.14
CA VAL A 266 -4.42 -41.30 20.07
C VAL A 266 -3.36 -42.19 20.69
N SER A 267 -3.71 -43.47 20.78
CA SER A 267 -2.89 -44.54 21.33
C SER A 267 -1.64 -44.76 20.49
N SER A 268 -0.55 -45.02 21.20
CA SER A 268 0.73 -45.49 20.71
C SER A 268 0.64 -46.69 19.76
N ARG A 269 1.48 -46.69 18.72
CA ARG A 269 2.34 -47.83 18.36
C ARG A 269 3.37 -47.47 17.27
N ASN A 270 4.64 -47.61 17.67
CA ASN A 270 5.82 -48.07 16.92
C ASN A 270 6.42 -47.22 15.79
N ALA A 271 7.58 -46.61 16.07
CA ALA A 271 8.79 -46.73 15.24
C ALA A 271 10.05 -46.47 16.12
N PRO A 272 11.19 -47.16 15.88
CA PRO A 272 12.22 -47.40 16.87
C PRO A 272 13.32 -46.33 16.95
N ASP A 273 14.00 -46.38 18.11
CA ASP A 273 15.13 -45.57 18.57
C ASP A 273 16.34 -45.53 17.64
N GLY A 274 17.01 -44.37 17.61
CA GLY A 274 18.43 -44.31 17.25
C GLY A 274 18.88 -43.03 16.55
N ALA A 275 19.05 -41.93 17.29
CA ALA A 275 20.06 -40.92 16.95
C ALA A 275 20.44 -40.10 18.18
N ALA A 276 21.66 -40.35 18.65
CA ALA A 276 22.28 -39.70 19.78
C ALA A 276 22.45 -38.19 19.58
N LEU A 277 22.14 -37.45 20.64
CA LEU A 277 22.51 -36.06 20.87
C LEU A 277 24.04 -35.90 20.85
N ILE A 278 24.57 -35.19 19.86
CA ILE A 278 25.92 -34.63 19.90
C ILE A 278 25.80 -33.11 20.00
N ARG A 279 26.10 -32.59 21.20
CA ARG A 279 26.46 -31.18 21.40
C ARG A 279 27.95 -31.01 21.08
N PRO A 280 28.35 -29.95 20.37
CA PRO A 280 29.69 -29.39 20.52
C PRO A 280 29.63 -28.10 21.34
N THR A 281 30.30 -28.17 22.49
CA THR A 281 30.84 -27.06 23.25
C THR A 281 31.97 -26.36 22.49
N GLY A 282 32.07 -25.03 22.58
CA GLY A 282 33.39 -24.37 22.70
C GLY A 282 33.82 -23.36 21.64
N LYS A 283 33.81 -22.08 22.07
CA LYS A 283 34.87 -21.05 21.94
C LYS A 283 35.29 -20.51 20.55
N ARG A 284 34.97 -19.21 20.41
CA ARG A 284 35.64 -18.11 19.68
C ARG A 284 37.07 -18.38 19.22
N ARG A 285 37.36 -18.06 17.95
CA ARG A 285 38.56 -17.32 17.53
C ARG A 285 38.22 -16.38 16.38
N ALA A 286 38.49 -15.09 16.60
CA ALA A 286 38.64 -14.10 15.56
C ALA A 286 39.97 -14.35 14.84
N ILE A 287 39.98 -14.22 13.51
CA ILE A 287 41.20 -14.15 12.73
C ILE A 287 41.24 -12.74 12.12
N LEU A 288 42.23 -11.99 12.59
CA LEU A 288 42.64 -10.67 12.13
C LEU A 288 43.28 -10.80 10.74
N MET A 289 43.04 -9.81 9.88
CA MET A 289 43.70 -9.66 8.58
C MET A 289 45.18 -9.27 8.73
N PRO A 290 45.98 -9.44 7.66
CA PRO A 290 47.03 -8.49 7.34
C PRO A 290 46.77 -7.82 5.98
N ASP A 291 46.63 -6.50 6.05
CA ASP A 291 47.35 -5.47 5.29
C ASP A 291 47.66 -5.69 3.81
N GLY A 292 47.24 -4.73 2.97
CA GLY A 292 47.80 -4.55 1.64
C GLY A 292 46.92 -3.73 0.70
N ALA A 293 46.95 -2.42 0.85
CA ALA A 293 46.42 -1.49 -0.16
C ALA A 293 46.99 -1.80 -1.56
N THR A 294 46.20 -1.63 -2.63
CA THR A 294 46.53 -0.77 -3.78
C THR A 294 45.31 -0.62 -4.70
N LEU A 295 44.99 0.63 -4.99
CA LEU A 295 44.03 1.14 -5.95
C LEU A 295 44.57 0.91 -7.38
N ILE A 296 43.85 0.23 -8.27
CA ILE A 296 44.10 0.27 -9.71
C ILE A 296 42.76 0.35 -10.46
N ARG A 297 42.42 1.54 -10.95
CA ARG A 297 41.74 1.71 -12.24
C ARG A 297 42.84 1.67 -13.31
N PRO A 298 42.58 1.11 -14.50
CA PRO A 298 42.41 2.05 -15.61
C PRO A 298 41.45 1.58 -16.73
N THR A 299 41.04 2.61 -17.49
CA THR A 299 40.71 2.61 -18.92
C THR A 299 39.43 1.94 -19.39
N GLY A 300 38.51 2.79 -19.83
CA GLY A 300 37.44 2.40 -20.73
C GLY A 300 37.93 2.15 -22.15
N ARG A 301 37.02 1.61 -22.95
CA ARG A 301 36.95 1.84 -24.40
C ARG A 301 35.50 1.67 -24.83
N LEU A 302 35.06 2.66 -25.60
CA LEU A 302 33.90 2.63 -26.47
C LEU A 302 33.92 1.39 -27.36
N PHE A 303 32.75 0.82 -27.61
CA PHE A 303 32.47 0.08 -28.83
C PHE A 303 31.31 0.76 -29.56
N PHE A 304 31.64 1.39 -30.69
CA PHE A 304 30.71 1.69 -31.77
C PHE A 304 30.62 0.49 -32.71
N GLN A 305 29.41 0.33 -33.24
CA GLN A 305 28.92 -0.54 -34.32
C GLN A 305 29.87 -0.86 -35.49
N ALA A 306 29.69 -2.08 -36.06
CA ALA A 306 29.39 -2.28 -37.48
C ALA A 306 28.98 -3.75 -37.76
N GLY A 307 27.88 -3.92 -38.49
CA GLY A 307 27.27 -5.18 -38.92
C GLY A 307 25.83 -4.93 -39.35
#